data_AF-E9B0Z6-F1
#
_entry.id   AF-E9B0Z6-F1
#
_cell.length_a   1.000
_cell.length_b   1.000
_cell.length_c   1.000
_cell.angle_alpha   90.00
_cell.angle_beta   90.00
_cell.angle_gamma   90.00
#
_symmetry.space_group_name_H-M   'P 1'
#
loop_
_entity.id
_entity.type
_entity.pdbx_description
1 polymer ?
#
loop_
_entity_poly.entity_id
_entity_poly.type
_entity_poly.pdbx_seq_one_letter_code
_entity_poly.pdbx_strand_id
1 'polypeptide(L)'
;MRRRCLLVDTIRLPDFADMEAVLLRCPKFYAKENLVTVFPEAERRVRFIQAAQGDGDSSEANYYLLYTFQSSDFVPGEEPAGLHSGKSQNLTSEDDGAATVQTSAAPSPVCLPLKKEDGLSELIHYSPASVEWKDRSRERFFRFMAAALARLERHLGSANKSSSRFFMDWPDPATGLPLCTERGATIFCDADAILQFFSFNSVLIAGPGGGCRMIEHPRFGLNVYPAAGVLVLPRDAEETLCETIQSFAA
;
A
#
# COMPACT_ATOMS: atom_id res chain seq x y z
N MET A 1 -8.31 10.47 19.16
CA MET A 1 -7.22 11.41 18.82
C MET A 1 -7.38 11.83 17.37
N ARG A 2 -7.47 13.13 17.05
CA ARG A 2 -7.41 13.59 15.65
C ARG A 2 -6.04 13.21 15.06
N ARG A 3 -6.02 12.44 13.96
CA ARG A 3 -4.79 12.08 13.24
C ARG A 3 -4.20 13.36 12.63
N ARG A 4 -3.32 14.05 13.36
CA ARG A 4 -2.76 15.38 13.00
C ARG A 4 -2.03 15.41 11.65
N CYS A 5 -1.76 14.25 11.07
CA CYS A 5 -1.06 14.06 9.80
C CYS A 5 -1.98 13.72 8.63
N LEU A 6 -3.27 13.41 8.85
CA LEU A 6 -4.18 13.02 7.77
C LEU A 6 -4.71 14.25 7.03
N LEU A 7 -4.50 14.32 5.72
CA LEU A 7 -4.97 15.42 4.87
C LEU A 7 -6.16 15.02 4.01
N VAL A 8 -6.05 13.87 3.34
CA VAL A 8 -7.16 13.24 2.61
C VAL A 8 -7.41 11.90 3.28
N ASP A 9 -8.61 11.74 3.83
CA ASP A 9 -9.06 10.47 4.39
C ASP A 9 -9.22 9.44 3.27
N THR A 10 -9.51 8.19 3.64
CA THR A 10 -9.68 7.09 2.69
C THR A 10 -10.64 7.46 1.56
N ILE A 11 -10.10 7.59 0.35
CA ILE A 11 -10.87 7.72 -0.88
C ILE A 11 -10.79 6.43 -1.68
N ARG A 12 -11.88 6.10 -2.38
CA ARG A 12 -11.90 5.05 -3.39
C ARG A 12 -11.53 5.64 -4.74
N LEU A 13 -10.83 4.87 -5.54
CA LEU A 13 -10.36 5.27 -6.85
C LEU A 13 -11.16 4.50 -7.92
N PRO A 14 -12.21 5.06 -8.55
CA PRO A 14 -13.05 4.34 -9.50
C PRO A 14 -12.28 3.78 -10.69
N ASP A 15 -11.30 4.55 -11.19
CA ASP A 15 -10.40 4.13 -12.27
C ASP A 15 -9.42 3.01 -11.85
N PHE A 16 -9.37 2.71 -10.55
CA PHE A 16 -8.48 1.71 -9.95
C PHE A 16 -9.29 0.82 -8.98
N ALA A 17 -10.17 -0.03 -9.53
CA ALA A 17 -11.08 -0.92 -8.80
C ALA A 17 -10.47 -1.57 -7.53
N ASP A 18 -11.13 -1.42 -6.38
CA ASP A 18 -10.68 -2.01 -5.10
C ASP A 18 -9.34 -1.46 -4.56
N MET A 19 -8.93 -0.28 -5.05
CA MET A 19 -7.84 0.51 -4.48
C MET A 19 -8.39 1.69 -3.67
N GLU A 20 -7.85 1.81 -2.46
CA GLU A 20 -8.06 2.95 -1.58
C GLU A 20 -6.80 3.78 -1.50
N ALA A 21 -6.94 5.11 -1.45
CA ALA A 21 -5.82 6.02 -1.24
C ALA A 21 -5.99 6.87 0.01
N VAL A 22 -4.87 7.18 0.65
CA VAL A 22 -4.80 8.05 1.83
C VAL A 22 -3.62 9.00 1.66
N LEU A 23 -3.85 10.30 1.89
CA LEU A 23 -2.77 11.30 1.87
C LEU A 23 -2.42 11.76 3.27
N LEU A 24 -1.14 11.66 3.61
CA LEU A 24 -0.60 12.05 4.90
C LEU A 24 0.46 13.14 4.74
N ARG A 25 0.47 14.12 5.65
CA ARG A 25 1.62 14.99 5.91
C ARG A 25 2.59 14.30 6.87
N CYS A 26 3.85 14.18 6.46
CA CYS A 26 4.90 13.59 7.26
C CYS A 26 5.51 14.60 8.25
N PRO A 27 5.68 14.22 9.54
CA PRO A 27 6.51 14.96 10.47
C PRO A 27 7.93 15.11 9.92
N LYS A 28 8.51 16.30 10.05
CA LYS A 28 9.87 16.60 9.58
C LYS A 28 10.93 15.66 10.14
N PHE A 29 10.78 15.25 11.40
CA PHE A 29 11.69 14.29 12.03
C PHE A 29 11.68 12.94 11.28
N TYR A 30 10.48 12.38 11.05
CA TYR A 30 10.34 11.14 10.29
C TYR A 30 10.95 11.26 8.89
N ALA A 31 10.63 12.36 8.19
CA ALA A 31 11.12 12.59 6.83
C ALA A 31 12.65 12.61 6.76
N LYS A 32 13.32 13.28 7.69
CA LYS A 32 14.79 13.35 7.73
C LYS A 32 15.43 11.98 7.96
N GLU A 33 14.88 11.20 8.89
CA GLU A 33 15.47 9.91 9.26
C GLU A 33 15.17 8.80 8.23
N ASN A 34 13.99 8.84 7.60
CA ASN A 34 13.49 7.70 6.80
C ASN A 34 13.30 8.03 5.32
N LEU A 35 12.86 9.25 4.97
CA LEU A 35 12.58 9.58 3.57
C LEU A 35 13.82 10.10 2.86
N VAL A 36 14.59 10.98 3.49
CA VAL A 36 15.79 11.58 2.88
C VAL A 36 16.91 10.56 2.69
N THR A 37 17.00 9.58 3.59
CA THR A 37 17.99 8.50 3.51
C THR A 37 17.70 7.53 2.36
N VAL A 38 16.44 7.39 1.94
CA VAL A 38 16.00 6.59 0.78
C VAL A 38 15.97 7.43 -0.49
N PHE A 39 15.47 8.67 -0.42
CA PHE A 39 15.27 9.61 -1.53
C PHE A 39 16.06 10.91 -1.30
N PRO A 40 17.38 10.95 -1.58
CA PRO A 40 18.20 12.15 -1.38
C PRO A 40 17.70 13.36 -2.18
N GLU A 41 17.11 13.12 -3.35
CA GLU A 41 16.54 14.17 -4.21
C GLU A 41 15.37 14.92 -3.54
N ALA A 42 14.64 14.27 -2.63
CA ALA A 42 13.58 14.92 -1.85
C ALA A 42 14.15 16.04 -0.98
N GLU A 43 15.32 15.85 -0.36
CA GLU A 43 15.99 16.90 0.42
C GLU A 43 16.54 18.01 -0.47
N ARG A 44 17.12 17.65 -1.62
CA ARG A 44 17.58 18.66 -2.60
C ARG A 44 16.40 19.55 -3.02
N ARG A 45 15.21 18.97 -3.23
CA ARG A 45 14.00 19.74 -3.55
C ARG A 45 13.54 20.65 -2.41
N VAL A 46 13.58 20.19 -1.16
CA VAL A 46 13.30 21.06 -0.01
C VAL A 46 14.21 22.28 0.01
N ARG A 47 15.51 22.10 -0.18
CA ARG A 47 16.48 23.20 -0.22
C ARG A 47 16.22 24.15 -1.38
N PHE A 48 15.86 23.62 -2.54
CA PHE A 48 15.49 24.42 -3.70
C PHE A 48 14.24 25.27 -3.45
N ILE A 49 13.17 24.69 -2.88
CA ILE A 49 11.94 25.41 -2.52
C ILE A 49 12.26 26.55 -1.54
N GLN A 50 13.08 26.28 -0.52
CA GLN A 50 13.48 27.28 0.46
C GLN A 50 14.32 28.41 -0.14
N ALA A 51 15.26 28.08 -1.03
CA ALA A 51 16.14 29.07 -1.68
C ALA A 51 15.39 29.96 -2.68
N ALA A 52 14.35 29.43 -3.34
CA ALA A 52 13.56 30.18 -4.31
C ALA A 52 12.68 31.28 -3.68
N GLN A 53 12.56 31.33 -2.35
CA GLN A 53 11.61 32.20 -1.62
C GLN A 53 12.30 33.34 -0.85
N GLY A 54 13.39 33.89 -1.39
CA GLY A 54 14.22 34.91 -0.74
C GLY A 54 13.59 36.28 -0.44
N ASP A 55 12.26 36.45 -0.46
CA ASP A 55 11.59 37.73 -0.18
C ASP A 55 10.21 37.52 0.52
N GLY A 56 10.20 37.67 1.84
CA GLY A 56 9.01 38.11 2.60
C GLY A 56 8.06 37.05 3.18
N ASP A 57 7.79 35.92 2.50
CA ASP A 57 6.85 34.91 3.01
C ASP A 57 7.42 33.49 2.89
N SER A 58 7.80 32.92 4.03
CA SER A 58 8.41 31.59 4.13
C SER A 58 7.36 30.50 3.94
N SER A 59 7.12 30.05 2.70
CA SER A 59 6.37 28.81 2.48
C SER A 59 7.27 27.60 2.72
N GLU A 60 7.22 27.13 3.96
CA GLU A 60 7.86 25.92 4.44
C GLU A 60 7.59 24.73 3.51
N ALA A 61 8.63 24.03 3.04
CA ALA A 61 8.45 22.78 2.31
C ALA A 61 8.06 21.65 3.28
N ASN A 62 7.07 20.85 2.87
CA ASN A 62 6.56 19.71 3.63
C ASN A 62 6.74 18.42 2.86
N TYR A 63 6.80 17.31 3.60
CA TYR A 63 6.85 15.95 3.07
C TYR A 63 5.48 15.30 3.21
N TYR A 64 5.14 14.45 2.26
CA TYR A 64 3.85 13.76 2.23
C TYR A 64 4.03 12.32 1.80
N LEU A 65 3.14 11.46 2.31
CA LEU A 65 3.01 10.07 1.88
C LEU A 65 1.62 9.87 1.27
N LEU A 66 1.59 9.42 0.03
CA LEU A 66 0.38 8.98 -0.66
C LEU A 66 0.32 7.46 -0.61
N TYR A 67 -0.42 6.93 0.35
CA TYR A 67 -0.62 5.49 0.48
C TYR A 67 -1.70 4.99 -0.46
N THR A 68 -1.50 3.78 -0.95
CA THR A 68 -2.53 2.96 -1.56
C THR A 68 -2.69 1.66 -0.78
N PHE A 69 -3.92 1.18 -0.66
CA PHE A 69 -4.27 -0.12 -0.10
C PHE A 69 -5.16 -0.83 -1.11
N GLN A 70 -4.72 -1.99 -1.59
CA GLN A 70 -5.48 -2.79 -2.55
C GLN A 70 -5.98 -4.06 -1.87
N SER A 71 -7.29 -4.32 -1.96
CA SER A 71 -7.89 -5.58 -1.51
C SER A 71 -7.43 -6.72 -2.41
N SER A 72 -7.14 -7.88 -1.82
CA SER A 72 -7.09 -9.13 -2.56
C SER A 72 -8.47 -9.76 -2.57
N ASP A 73 -9.12 -9.77 -3.73
CA ASP A 73 -10.37 -10.52 -3.94
C ASP A 73 -10.12 -11.97 -4.38
N PHE A 74 -8.87 -12.44 -4.26
CA PHE A 74 -8.51 -13.81 -4.57
C PHE A 74 -9.22 -14.78 -3.63
N VAL A 75 -10.02 -15.67 -4.21
CA VAL A 75 -10.65 -16.81 -3.55
C VAL A 75 -9.95 -18.08 -4.05
N PRO A 76 -9.42 -18.95 -3.17
CA PRO A 76 -8.78 -20.20 -3.59
C PRO A 76 -9.80 -21.16 -4.21
N GLY A 77 -9.40 -21.87 -5.27
CA GLY A 77 -10.16 -23.03 -5.78
C GLY A 77 -10.90 -22.83 -7.11
N GLU A 78 -10.82 -21.65 -7.74
CA GLU A 78 -11.11 -21.55 -9.17
C GLU A 78 -9.88 -21.98 -9.95
N GLU A 79 -9.83 -23.27 -10.35
CA GLU A 79 -8.92 -23.67 -11.41
C GLU A 79 -9.18 -22.79 -12.64
N PRO A 80 -8.13 -22.35 -13.38
CA PRO A 80 -8.34 -21.64 -14.63
C PRO A 80 -9.16 -22.55 -15.55
N ALA A 81 -10.42 -22.18 -15.77
CA ALA A 81 -11.28 -22.86 -16.72
C ALA A 81 -10.64 -22.75 -18.11
N GLY A 82 -9.92 -23.80 -18.51
CA GLY A 82 -9.38 -23.92 -19.86
C GLY A 82 -7.88 -24.17 -19.96
N LEU A 83 -7.37 -25.22 -19.31
CA LEU A 83 -6.22 -25.95 -19.85
C LEU A 83 -6.57 -27.44 -19.89
N HIS A 84 -6.72 -27.95 -21.11
CA HIS A 84 -7.07 -29.33 -21.42
C HIS A 84 -6.32 -30.33 -20.55
N SER A 85 -7.09 -31.03 -19.72
CA SER A 85 -6.69 -32.22 -18.97
C SER A 85 -6.18 -33.30 -19.94
N GLY A 86 -4.86 -33.35 -20.07
CA GLY A 86 -4.15 -34.51 -20.58
C GLY A 86 -4.19 -35.60 -19.53
N LYS A 87 -5.02 -36.61 -19.78
CA LYS A 87 -5.11 -37.90 -19.07
C LYS A 87 -3.82 -38.28 -18.36
N SER A 88 -3.85 -38.33 -17.04
CA SER A 88 -2.94 -39.18 -16.26
C SER A 88 -3.77 -40.15 -15.43
N GLN A 89 -3.39 -41.41 -15.52
CA GLN A 89 -4.19 -42.57 -15.18
C GLN A 89 -4.25 -42.83 -13.68
N ASN A 90 -5.41 -43.35 -13.26
CA ASN A 90 -5.68 -44.02 -12.00
C ASN A 90 -4.54 -44.92 -11.52
N LEU A 91 -4.20 -44.83 -10.24
CA LEU A 91 -3.86 -46.01 -9.44
C LEU A 91 -4.52 -45.90 -8.06
N THR A 92 -5.44 -46.84 -7.86
CA THR A 92 -6.23 -47.18 -6.68
C THR A 92 -5.38 -47.63 -5.50
N SER A 93 -5.84 -47.38 -4.28
CA SER A 93 -5.80 -48.33 -3.15
C SER A 93 -6.85 -47.92 -2.11
N GLU A 94 -7.78 -48.83 -1.85
CA GLU A 94 -8.78 -48.83 -0.78
C GLU A 94 -8.09 -49.09 0.58
N ASP A 95 -8.62 -48.56 1.70
CA ASP A 95 -9.13 -49.40 2.81
C ASP A 95 -9.85 -48.59 3.91
N ASP A 96 -10.71 -49.32 4.61
CA ASP A 96 -11.83 -49.02 5.52
C ASP A 96 -11.57 -48.30 6.86
N GLY A 97 -12.67 -47.79 7.46
CA GLY A 97 -12.90 -48.04 8.90
C GLY A 97 -13.51 -46.96 9.80
N ALA A 98 -14.83 -47.11 10.04
CA ALA A 98 -15.54 -46.97 11.34
C ALA A 98 -16.12 -45.62 11.84
N ALA A 99 -17.43 -45.68 12.09
CA ALA A 99 -18.33 -44.73 12.80
C ALA A 99 -17.96 -44.56 14.30
N THR A 100 -18.50 -43.60 15.10
CA THR A 100 -19.87 -43.62 15.66
C THR A 100 -20.14 -42.39 16.60
N VAL A 101 -21.45 -42.10 16.79
CA VAL A 101 -22.19 -41.47 17.92
C VAL A 101 -22.36 -39.94 18.03
N GLN A 102 -23.63 -39.54 17.90
CA GLN A 102 -24.27 -38.29 18.29
C GLN A 102 -24.58 -38.24 19.80
N THR A 103 -24.53 -37.06 20.43
CA THR A 103 -25.35 -36.75 21.62
C THR A 103 -25.88 -35.31 21.55
N SER A 104 -27.17 -35.15 21.79
CA SER A 104 -27.95 -33.91 21.71
C SER A 104 -28.21 -33.29 23.09
N ALA A 105 -28.14 -31.95 23.23
CA ALA A 105 -28.93 -31.19 24.20
C ALA A 105 -29.03 -29.67 23.89
N ALA A 106 -30.26 -29.27 23.52
CA ALA A 106 -31.01 -28.02 23.76
C ALA A 106 -30.50 -26.60 23.35
N PRO A 107 -31.44 -25.69 23.00
CA PRO A 107 -31.17 -24.54 22.14
C PRO A 107 -30.91 -23.24 22.91
N SER A 108 -29.99 -22.42 22.42
CA SER A 108 -29.80 -21.02 22.80
C SER A 108 -29.60 -20.18 21.54
N PRO A 109 -29.97 -18.90 21.56
CA PRO A 109 -30.40 -18.16 20.38
C PRO A 109 -29.23 -17.98 19.40
N VAL A 110 -29.41 -18.50 18.19
CA VAL A 110 -28.43 -18.42 17.11
C VAL A 110 -28.41 -16.98 16.58
N CYS A 111 -27.56 -16.15 17.17
CA CYS A 111 -26.88 -15.12 16.42
C CYS A 111 -26.14 -15.82 15.27
N LEU A 112 -26.34 -15.34 14.04
CA LEU A 112 -25.66 -15.83 12.84
C LEU A 112 -24.18 -16.09 13.16
N PRO A 113 -23.64 -17.29 12.87
CA PRO A 113 -22.22 -17.51 13.00
C PRO A 113 -21.54 -16.55 12.01
N LEU A 114 -20.82 -15.55 12.53
CA LEU A 114 -19.67 -15.05 11.80
C LEU A 114 -18.86 -16.29 11.43
N LYS A 115 -18.71 -16.56 10.13
CA LYS A 115 -17.73 -17.53 9.65
C LYS A 115 -16.36 -17.08 10.17
N LYS A 116 -15.98 -17.58 11.35
CA LYS A 116 -14.59 -17.84 11.71
C LYS A 116 -14.17 -19.05 10.90
N GLU A 117 -13.97 -18.85 9.61
CA GLU A 117 -12.88 -19.56 8.98
C GLU A 117 -11.65 -18.76 9.39
N ASP A 118 -10.83 -19.33 10.28
CA ASP A 118 -9.43 -18.94 10.45
C ASP A 118 -8.70 -19.26 9.12
N GLY A 119 -9.14 -18.64 8.04
CA GLY A 119 -8.57 -18.74 6.71
C GLY A 119 -7.22 -18.04 6.80
N LEU A 120 -6.17 -18.85 6.91
CA LEU A 120 -4.79 -18.41 6.73
C LEU A 120 -4.77 -17.45 5.53
N SER A 121 -4.42 -16.18 5.76
CA SER A 121 -4.36 -15.21 4.66
C SER A 121 -3.44 -15.74 3.57
N GLU A 122 -3.98 -15.95 2.38
CA GLU A 122 -3.25 -16.61 1.29
C GLU A 122 -2.13 -15.77 0.71
N LEU A 123 -2.11 -14.48 1.05
CA LEU A 123 -0.97 -13.60 0.81
C LEU A 123 0.27 -13.97 1.62
N ILE A 124 0.08 -14.65 2.75
CA ILE A 124 1.13 -15.27 3.57
C ILE A 124 1.74 -16.46 2.81
N HIS A 125 0.90 -17.22 2.10
CA HIS A 125 1.35 -18.37 1.33
C HIS A 125 1.98 -17.90 0.01
N TYR A 126 3.22 -18.29 -0.23
CA TYR A 126 3.91 -18.01 -1.48
C TYR A 126 3.46 -19.01 -2.57
N SER A 127 2.32 -18.75 -3.20
CA SER A 127 1.77 -19.52 -4.32
C SER A 127 1.96 -18.76 -5.63
N PRO A 128 1.96 -19.44 -6.81
CA PRO A 128 2.04 -18.75 -8.10
C PRO A 128 0.95 -17.67 -8.26
N ALA A 129 -0.28 -17.98 -7.85
CA ALA A 129 -1.38 -17.03 -7.90
C ALA A 129 -1.15 -15.80 -7.00
N SER A 130 -0.57 -15.98 -5.80
CA SER A 130 -0.28 -14.85 -4.91
C SER A 130 0.87 -13.99 -5.43
N VAL A 131 1.84 -14.58 -6.14
CA VAL A 131 2.91 -13.85 -6.85
C VAL A 131 2.33 -13.01 -8.00
N GLU A 132 1.54 -13.63 -8.88
CA GLU A 132 0.91 -12.92 -9.99
C GLU A 132 0.01 -11.77 -9.52
N TRP A 133 -0.75 -11.98 -8.45
CA TRP A 133 -1.56 -10.91 -7.87
C TRP A 133 -0.69 -9.78 -7.33
N LYS A 134 0.41 -10.07 -6.61
CA LYS A 134 1.35 -9.04 -6.12
C LYS A 134 1.94 -8.23 -7.28
N ASP A 135 2.32 -8.87 -8.37
CA ASP A 135 2.84 -8.18 -9.56
C ASP A 135 1.78 -7.29 -10.21
N ARG A 136 0.55 -7.77 -10.38
CA ARG A 136 -0.56 -6.93 -10.88
C ARG A 136 -0.83 -5.75 -9.96
N SER A 137 -0.86 -5.95 -8.65
CA SER A 137 -1.07 -4.89 -7.65
C SER A 137 0.05 -3.85 -7.69
N ARG A 138 1.31 -4.27 -7.89
CA ARG A 138 2.46 -3.39 -8.07
C ARG A 138 2.33 -2.53 -9.33
N GLU A 139 1.98 -3.14 -10.46
CA GLU A 139 1.78 -2.41 -11.72
C GLU A 139 0.63 -1.39 -11.62
N ARG A 140 -0.46 -1.76 -10.94
CA ARG A 140 -1.58 -0.85 -10.68
C ARG A 140 -1.15 0.35 -9.83
N PHE A 141 -0.34 0.11 -8.79
CA PHE A 141 0.24 1.17 -7.97
C PHE A 141 1.12 2.12 -8.81
N PHE A 142 2.00 1.58 -9.65
CA PHE A 142 2.83 2.41 -10.54
C PHE A 142 2.00 3.25 -11.51
N ARG A 143 0.94 2.69 -12.08
CA ARG A 143 0.01 3.45 -12.95
C ARG A 143 -0.68 4.58 -12.19
N PHE A 144 -1.13 4.32 -10.96
CA PHE A 144 -1.74 5.34 -10.12
C PHE A 144 -0.76 6.47 -9.80
N MET A 145 0.46 6.12 -9.39
CA MET A 145 1.49 7.11 -9.08
C MET A 145 1.91 7.94 -10.29
N ALA A 146 2.07 7.31 -11.46
CA ALA A 146 2.32 8.03 -12.70
C ALA A 146 1.16 8.96 -13.10
N ALA A 147 -0.10 8.53 -12.88
CA ALA A 147 -1.26 9.37 -13.12
C ALA A 147 -1.30 10.57 -12.17
N ALA A 148 -1.07 10.35 -10.87
CA ALA A 148 -1.00 11.41 -9.87
C ALA A 148 0.11 12.41 -10.19
N LEU A 149 1.32 11.94 -10.52
CA LEU A 149 2.42 12.78 -11.00
C LEU A 149 2.01 13.62 -12.21
N ALA A 150 1.38 13.01 -13.22
CA ALA A 150 0.93 13.72 -14.41
C ALA A 150 -0.17 14.75 -14.14
N ARG A 151 -1.06 14.52 -13.16
CA ARG A 151 -2.04 15.54 -12.74
C ARG A 151 -1.34 16.68 -12.00
N LEU A 152 -0.45 16.37 -11.07
CA LEU A 152 0.30 17.38 -10.31
C LEU A 152 1.18 18.24 -11.22
N GLU A 153 1.86 17.66 -12.21
CA GLU A 153 2.63 18.43 -13.20
C GLU A 153 1.73 19.40 -14.02
N ARG A 154 0.45 19.08 -14.25
CA ARG A 154 -0.46 20.01 -14.92
C ARG A 154 -0.82 21.23 -14.06
N HIS A 155 -0.87 21.06 -12.74
CA HIS A 155 -1.28 22.12 -11.81
C HIS A 155 -0.11 22.88 -11.18
N LEU A 156 1.00 22.19 -10.93
CA LEU A 156 2.18 22.66 -10.18
C LEU A 156 3.47 22.59 -10.99
N GLY A 157 3.42 21.99 -12.18
CA GLY A 157 4.60 21.83 -13.03
C GLY A 157 5.11 23.15 -13.59
N SER A 158 6.34 23.09 -14.08
CA SER A 158 6.99 24.20 -14.77
C SER A 158 7.37 23.75 -16.18
N ALA A 159 7.42 24.71 -17.12
CA ALA A 159 7.89 24.46 -18.49
C ALA A 159 9.32 23.87 -18.54
N ASN A 160 10.10 24.03 -17.46
CA ASN A 160 11.42 23.43 -17.33
C ASN A 160 11.41 22.40 -16.18
N LYS A 161 11.67 21.12 -16.49
CA LYS A 161 11.70 20.00 -15.51
C LYS A 161 12.64 20.27 -14.33
N SER A 162 13.75 20.95 -14.58
CA SER A 162 14.72 21.34 -13.54
C SER A 162 14.20 22.42 -12.58
N SER A 163 13.01 22.97 -12.85
CA SER A 163 12.35 24.02 -12.06
C SER A 163 10.96 23.61 -11.58
N SER A 164 10.63 22.31 -11.61
CA SER A 164 9.36 21.84 -11.04
C SER A 164 9.25 22.31 -9.59
N ARG A 165 8.06 22.72 -9.16
CA ARG A 165 7.85 23.27 -7.81
C ARG A 165 7.78 22.17 -6.75
N PHE A 166 7.72 20.90 -7.16
CA PHE A 166 7.56 19.78 -6.25
C PHE A 166 8.46 18.60 -6.65
N PHE A 167 8.56 17.63 -5.76
CA PHE A 167 9.17 16.33 -5.99
C PHE A 167 8.11 15.25 -5.73
N MET A 168 8.12 14.21 -6.55
CA MET A 168 7.34 13.00 -6.33
C MET A 168 8.13 11.80 -6.87
N ASP A 169 8.24 10.77 -6.06
CA ASP A 169 8.83 9.48 -6.38
C ASP A 169 8.13 8.41 -5.53
N TRP A 170 8.37 7.14 -5.81
CA TRP A 170 7.86 6.03 -5.02
C TRP A 170 8.86 4.88 -5.05
N PRO A 171 8.97 4.11 -3.95
CA PRO A 171 9.78 2.91 -3.95
C PRO A 171 9.09 1.82 -4.77
N ASP A 172 9.88 0.94 -5.38
CA ASP A 172 9.37 -0.36 -5.81
C ASP A 172 9.04 -1.17 -4.53
N PRO A 173 7.76 -1.54 -4.27
CA PRO A 173 7.39 -2.21 -3.03
C PRO A 173 8.09 -3.56 -2.81
N ALA A 174 8.64 -4.16 -3.86
CA ALA A 174 9.41 -5.40 -3.75
C ALA A 174 10.84 -5.18 -3.21
N THR A 175 11.42 -4.00 -3.42
CA THR A 175 12.83 -3.72 -3.09
C THR A 175 13.02 -2.57 -2.10
N GLY A 176 12.00 -1.71 -1.94
CA GLY A 176 12.07 -0.48 -1.16
C GLY A 176 12.93 0.61 -1.81
N LEU A 177 13.42 0.42 -3.04
CA LEU A 177 14.32 1.36 -3.71
C LEU A 177 13.53 2.39 -4.55
N PRO A 178 14.01 3.65 -4.63
CA PRO A 178 13.40 4.66 -5.50
C PRO A 178 13.27 4.21 -6.96
N LEU A 179 12.15 4.54 -7.58
CA LEU A 179 11.90 4.18 -8.99
C LEU A 179 12.32 5.30 -9.96
N CYS A 180 12.09 6.56 -9.60
CA CYS A 180 12.31 7.70 -10.50
C CYS A 180 13.64 8.42 -10.28
N THR A 181 14.25 8.32 -9.09
CA THR A 181 15.46 9.07 -8.72
C THR A 181 16.61 8.18 -8.24
N GLU A 182 17.76 8.82 -7.95
CA GLU A 182 18.94 8.13 -7.42
C GLU A 182 18.64 7.45 -6.09
N ARG A 183 19.21 6.26 -5.91
CA ARG A 183 19.07 5.47 -4.68
C ARG A 183 19.85 6.14 -3.55
N GLY A 184 19.21 6.25 -2.38
CA GLY A 184 19.87 6.63 -1.15
C GLY A 184 20.65 5.49 -0.48
N ALA A 185 21.00 5.69 0.78
CA ALA A 185 21.79 4.74 1.58
C ALA A 185 20.95 3.62 2.20
N THR A 186 19.62 3.76 2.20
CA THR A 186 18.67 2.83 2.84
C THR A 186 17.53 2.46 1.89
N ILE A 187 16.66 1.55 2.34
CA ILE A 187 15.44 1.15 1.64
C ILE A 187 14.20 1.64 2.38
N PHE A 188 13.11 1.87 1.66
CA PHE A 188 11.81 2.16 2.25
C PHE A 188 11.10 0.87 2.67
N CYS A 189 10.57 0.84 3.90
CA CYS A 189 9.80 -0.27 4.43
C CYS A 189 8.35 0.19 4.69
N ASP A 190 7.41 -0.25 3.85
CA ASP A 190 5.99 0.12 3.98
C ASP A 190 5.41 -0.29 5.34
N ALA A 191 5.77 -1.47 5.85
CA ALA A 191 5.27 -1.96 7.14
C ALA A 191 5.69 -1.07 8.31
N ASP A 192 6.97 -0.67 8.36
CA ASP A 192 7.47 0.20 9.43
C ASP A 192 6.85 1.60 9.34
N ALA A 193 6.72 2.13 8.12
CA ALA A 193 6.09 3.41 7.88
C ALA A 193 4.60 3.38 8.29
N ILE A 194 3.87 2.33 7.90
CA ILE A 194 2.45 2.19 8.24
C ILE A 194 2.23 2.16 9.76
N LEU A 195 3.07 1.45 10.52
CA LEU A 195 2.93 1.38 11.97
C LEU A 195 3.16 2.71 12.68
N GLN A 196 3.88 3.63 12.05
CA GLN A 196 4.09 4.96 12.59
C GLN A 196 2.92 5.90 12.32
N PHE A 197 2.22 5.71 11.19
CA PHE A 197 1.18 6.64 10.73
C PHE A 197 -0.25 6.14 10.94
N PHE A 198 -0.45 4.84 10.98
CA PHE A 198 -1.76 4.20 11.08
C PHE A 198 -1.87 3.39 12.36
N SER A 199 -3.07 3.37 12.93
CA SER A 199 -3.42 2.50 14.06
C SER A 199 -3.82 1.11 13.58
N PHE A 200 -3.08 0.54 12.64
CA PHE A 200 -3.32 -0.80 12.12
C PHE A 200 -2.67 -1.83 13.05
N ASN A 201 -3.26 -3.03 13.13
CA ASN A 201 -2.61 -4.11 13.84
C ASN A 201 -1.43 -4.62 13.00
N SER A 202 -0.38 -5.11 13.67
CA SER A 202 0.66 -5.89 13.00
C SER A 202 0.70 -7.31 13.55
N VAL A 203 0.82 -8.28 12.65
CA VAL A 203 1.00 -9.69 13.00
C VAL A 203 2.45 -10.07 12.71
N LEU A 204 3.15 -10.59 13.73
CA LEU A 204 4.46 -11.18 13.55
C LEU A 204 4.29 -12.68 13.27
N ILE A 205 4.69 -13.11 12.07
CA ILE A 205 4.74 -14.52 11.70
C ILE A 205 6.19 -14.95 11.84
N ALA A 206 6.51 -15.67 12.91
CA ALA A 206 7.84 -16.17 13.21
C ALA A 206 7.92 -17.68 13.05
N GLY A 207 9.04 -18.16 12.52
CA GLY A 207 9.35 -19.58 12.39
C GLY A 207 10.85 -19.85 12.63
N PRO A 208 11.26 -21.13 12.58
CA PRO A 208 12.67 -21.50 12.67
C PRO A 208 13.42 -20.93 11.46
N GLY A 209 14.11 -19.80 11.62
CA GLY A 209 14.81 -19.11 10.54
C GLY A 209 14.50 -17.62 10.40
N GLY A 210 13.55 -17.08 11.18
CA GLY A 210 13.26 -15.65 11.21
C GLY A 210 11.76 -15.37 11.33
N GLY A 211 11.38 -14.10 11.13
CA GLY A 211 9.98 -13.71 11.11
C GLY A 211 9.70 -12.61 10.10
N CYS A 212 8.47 -12.62 9.60
CA CYS A 212 7.94 -11.55 8.76
C CYS A 212 6.88 -10.79 9.57
N ARG A 213 6.87 -9.47 9.40
CA ARG A 213 5.83 -8.62 9.97
C ARG A 213 4.81 -8.29 8.89
N MET A 214 3.54 -8.52 9.19
CA MET A 214 2.43 -8.18 8.33
C MET A 214 1.58 -7.09 8.93
N ILE A 215 0.97 -6.30 8.06
CA ILE A 215 0.00 -5.27 8.43
C ILE A 215 -1.40 -5.83 8.21
N GLU A 216 -2.28 -5.66 9.20
CA GLU A 216 -3.69 -5.97 9.10
C GLU A 216 -4.48 -4.67 8.87
N HIS A 217 -5.01 -4.51 7.65
CA HIS A 217 -5.85 -3.37 7.30
C HIS A 217 -7.22 -3.51 7.98
N PRO A 218 -7.81 -2.44 8.57
CA PRO A 218 -9.07 -2.52 9.31
C PRO A 218 -10.26 -3.05 8.50
N ARG A 219 -10.21 -2.93 7.17
CA ARG A 219 -11.27 -3.37 6.26
C ARG A 219 -10.90 -4.59 5.41
N PHE A 220 -9.62 -4.77 5.09
CA PHE A 220 -9.16 -5.82 4.17
C PHE A 220 -8.46 -6.97 4.92
N GLY A 221 -8.35 -6.87 6.25
CA GLY A 221 -7.59 -7.80 7.07
C GLY A 221 -6.14 -7.89 6.61
N LEU A 222 -5.60 -9.10 6.62
CA LEU A 222 -4.25 -9.41 6.12
C LEU A 222 -4.19 -9.49 4.58
N ASN A 223 -5.34 -9.43 3.90
CA ASN A 223 -5.44 -9.58 2.45
C ASN A 223 -5.32 -8.21 1.74
N VAL A 224 -4.21 -7.52 2.00
CA VAL A 224 -3.98 -6.15 1.53
C VAL A 224 -2.60 -6.00 0.89
N TYR A 225 -2.52 -5.23 -0.19
CA TYR A 225 -1.26 -4.74 -0.76
C TYR A 225 -1.09 -3.25 -0.44
N PRO A 226 -0.32 -2.90 0.60
CA PRO A 226 0.06 -1.52 0.86
C PRO A 226 1.22 -1.08 -0.02
N ALA A 227 1.19 0.16 -0.48
CA ALA A 227 2.33 0.81 -1.13
C ALA A 227 2.24 2.33 -0.99
N ALA A 228 3.38 3.03 -0.85
CA ALA A 228 3.42 4.47 -0.62
C ALA A 228 4.19 5.24 -1.70
N GLY A 229 3.67 6.39 -2.11
CA GLY A 229 4.42 7.41 -2.85
C GLY A 229 4.90 8.53 -1.92
N VAL A 230 6.07 9.09 -2.20
CA VAL A 230 6.69 10.19 -1.46
C VAL A 230 6.55 11.48 -2.26
N LEU A 231 6.07 12.55 -1.62
CA LEU A 231 5.99 13.87 -2.23
C LEU A 231 6.64 14.94 -1.35
N VAL A 232 7.19 15.97 -2.00
CA VAL A 232 7.64 17.20 -1.36
C VAL A 232 7.08 18.38 -2.13
N LEU A 233 6.38 19.28 -1.45
CA LEU A 233 5.88 20.52 -2.03
C LEU A 233 5.93 21.68 -1.03
N PRO A 234 5.90 22.94 -1.52
CA PRO A 234 5.66 24.13 -0.71
C PRO A 234 4.33 24.03 0.06
N ARG A 235 4.27 24.55 1.28
CA ARG A 235 3.06 24.47 2.12
C ARG A 235 1.83 25.14 1.47
N ASP A 236 2.03 26.22 0.74
CA ASP A 236 0.98 26.93 -0.01
C ASP A 236 0.38 26.11 -1.16
N ALA A 237 1.06 25.07 -1.64
CA ALA A 237 0.56 24.16 -2.67
C ALA A 237 -0.21 22.94 -2.10
N GLU A 238 -0.39 22.84 -0.78
CA GLU A 238 -1.03 21.68 -0.14
C GLU A 238 -2.49 21.51 -0.53
N GLU A 239 -3.23 22.61 -0.67
CA GLU A 239 -4.63 22.57 -1.10
C GLU A 239 -4.75 21.97 -2.51
N THR A 240 -3.92 22.44 -3.45
CA THR A 240 -3.85 21.88 -4.80
C THR A 240 -3.49 20.39 -4.81
N LEU A 241 -2.59 19.95 -3.93
CA LEU A 241 -2.30 18.52 -3.77
C LEU A 241 -3.56 17.75 -3.33
N CYS A 242 -4.24 18.22 -2.28
CA CYS A 242 -5.43 17.57 -1.76
C CYS A 242 -6.54 17.47 -2.82
N GLU A 243 -6.83 18.57 -3.51
CA GLU A 243 -7.78 18.61 -4.62
C GLU A 243 -7.38 17.66 -5.76
N THR A 244 -6.09 17.63 -6.11
CA THR A 244 -5.60 16.73 -7.16
C THR A 244 -5.83 15.27 -6.78
N ILE A 245 -5.53 14.87 -5.55
CA ILE A 245 -5.75 13.49 -5.09
C ILE A 245 -7.24 13.17 -4.99
N GLN A 246 -8.05 14.09 -4.46
CA GLN A 246 -9.51 13.93 -4.39
C GLN A 246 -10.17 13.84 -5.75
N SER A 247 -9.62 14.47 -6.79
CA SER A 247 -10.13 14.38 -8.16
C SER A 247 -10.06 12.97 -8.76
N PHE A 248 -9.35 12.03 -8.14
CA PHE A 248 -9.38 10.62 -8.54
C PHE A 248 -10.58 9.86 -7.97
N ALA A 249 -11.33 10.45 -7.05
CA ALA A 249 -12.56 9.86 -6.48
C ALA A 249 -13.84 10.36 -7.18
N ALA A 250 -13.70 11.32 -8.10
CA ALA A 250 -14.80 11.97 -8.82
C ALA A 250 -15.22 11.19 -10.08
#